data_AF-A0A9W6U5Y0-F1
#
_entry.id   AF-A0A9W6U5Y0-F1
#
_cell.length_a   1.000
_cell.length_b   1.000
_cell.length_c   1.000
_cell.angle_alpha   90.00
_cell.angle_beta   90.00
_cell.angle_gamma   90.00
#
_symmetry.space_group_name_H-M   'P 1'
#
loop_
_entity.id
_entity.type
_entity.pdbx_description
1 polymer ?
#
loop_
_entity_poly.entity_id
_entity_poly.type
_entity_poly.pdbx_seq_one_letter_code
_entity_poly.pdbx_strand_id
1 'polypeptide(L)'
;MAARVAGAKHVVLTEQDELLRLMHVNLAANADVLRLPGGQELGEDTDDNGSIVARPLSWGVQQTNEYLQQYPDEKVDVVLSCDCIYEPLYGTSWRALAQTMELLCLANPKCVVLMGVERRNQDGIDKFLAFVDEETKLECTLDEQTVGTNNNRLEVYYLGLPSSFSE
;
A
#
# COMPACT_ATOMS: atom_id res chain seq x y z
N MET A 1 -2.57 3.24 8.92
CA MET A 1 -2.44 3.38 10.39
C MET A 1 -1.22 2.64 10.92
N ALA A 2 -1.02 1.35 10.58
CA ALA A 2 0.15 0.57 10.99
C ALA A 2 1.50 1.26 10.64
N ALA A 3 1.65 1.80 9.43
CA ALA A 3 2.85 2.55 9.04
C ALA A 3 3.21 3.68 10.00
N ARG A 4 2.21 4.47 10.44
CA ARG A 4 2.41 5.58 11.38
C ARG A 4 2.87 5.07 12.75
N VAL A 5 2.25 4.00 13.24
CA VAL A 5 2.65 3.34 14.50
C VAL A 5 4.08 2.80 14.41
N ALA A 6 4.49 2.31 13.24
CA ALA A 6 5.84 1.85 12.96
C ALA A 6 6.87 3.00 12.76
N GLY A 7 6.45 4.26 12.82
CA GLY A 7 7.34 5.43 12.78
C GLY A 7 7.33 6.21 11.45
N ALA A 8 6.49 5.86 10.49
CA ALA A 8 6.36 6.65 9.27
C ALA A 8 5.86 8.07 9.59
N LYS A 9 6.58 9.07 9.06
CA LYS A 9 6.25 10.49 9.27
C LYS A 9 5.08 10.93 8.41
N HIS A 10 5.12 10.61 7.12
CA HIS A 10 4.07 10.94 6.16
C HIS A 10 3.36 9.67 5.71
N VAL A 11 2.04 9.61 5.89
CA VAL A 11 1.22 8.45 5.55
C VAL A 11 -0.02 8.93 4.79
N VAL A 12 -0.22 8.39 3.59
CA VAL A 12 -1.49 8.53 2.88
C VAL A 12 -2.23 7.20 2.94
N LEU A 13 -3.47 7.23 3.43
CA LEU A 13 -4.38 6.10 3.37
C LEU A 13 -5.30 6.30 2.18
N THR A 14 -5.29 5.34 1.25
CA THR A 14 -6.10 5.41 0.05
C THR A 14 -7.24 4.41 0.07
N GLU A 15 -8.40 4.82 -0.42
CA GLU A 15 -9.54 3.93 -0.68
C GLU A 15 -10.44 4.51 -1.79
N GLN A 16 -11.49 3.79 -2.17
CA GLN A 16 -12.62 4.26 -2.94
C GLN A 16 -13.37 5.38 -2.18
N ASP A 17 -13.95 6.31 -2.94
CA ASP A 17 -14.54 7.54 -2.39
C ASP A 17 -15.62 7.26 -1.34
N GLU A 18 -16.46 6.25 -1.59
CA GLU A 18 -17.54 5.83 -0.70
C GLU A 18 -17.07 5.34 0.69
N LEU A 19 -15.80 4.93 0.82
CA LEU A 19 -15.22 4.39 2.06
C LEU A 19 -14.40 5.43 2.83
N LEU A 20 -14.11 6.59 2.24
CA LEU A 20 -13.30 7.63 2.89
C LEU A 20 -13.90 8.15 4.18
N ARG A 21 -15.23 8.23 4.26
CA ARG A 21 -15.91 8.60 5.51
C ARG A 21 -15.50 7.69 6.67
N LEU A 22 -15.44 6.38 6.44
CA LEU A 22 -15.03 5.42 7.47
C LEU A 22 -13.55 5.58 7.83
N MET A 23 -12.70 5.85 6.85
CA MET A 23 -11.28 6.12 7.07
C MET A 23 -11.05 7.34 7.97
N HIS A 24 -11.79 8.43 7.73
CA HIS A 24 -11.70 9.62 8.60
C HIS A 24 -12.20 9.35 10.02
N VAL A 25 -13.27 8.56 10.19
CA VAL A 25 -13.74 8.13 11.51
C VAL A 25 -12.67 7.32 12.25
N ASN A 26 -12.01 6.38 11.56
CA ASN A 26 -10.94 5.58 12.15
C ASN A 26 -9.71 6.42 12.52
N LEU A 27 -9.33 7.39 11.70
CA LEU A 27 -8.25 8.33 12.03
C LEU A 27 -8.57 9.14 13.29
N ALA A 28 -9.78 9.69 13.38
CA ALA A 28 -10.21 10.46 14.55
C ALA A 28 -10.25 9.60 15.82
N ALA A 29 -10.77 8.37 15.73
CA ALA A 29 -10.85 7.46 16.85
C ALA A 29 -9.48 6.98 17.38
N ASN A 30 -8.43 7.08 16.57
CA ASN A 30 -7.08 6.66 16.92
C ASN A 30 -6.10 7.85 17.04
N ALA A 31 -6.60 9.08 17.19
CA ALA A 31 -5.77 10.29 17.13
C ALA A 31 -4.60 10.29 18.13
N ASP A 32 -4.83 9.84 19.36
CA ASP A 32 -3.79 9.76 20.39
C ASP A 32 -2.65 8.80 20.00
N VAL A 33 -3.00 7.58 19.56
CA VAL A 33 -2.02 6.55 19.18
C VAL A 33 -1.28 6.94 17.90
N LEU A 34 -1.94 7.65 16.99
CA LEU A 34 -1.36 8.12 15.74
C LEU A 34 -0.57 9.43 15.88
N ARG A 35 -0.57 10.03 17.07
CA ARG A 35 0.05 11.33 17.37
C ARG A 35 -0.41 12.40 16.38
N LEU A 36 -1.73 12.47 16.19
CA LEU A 36 -2.36 13.50 15.36
C LEU A 36 -2.49 14.82 16.15
N PRO A 37 -2.46 15.99 15.49
CA PRO A 37 -2.68 17.27 16.15
C PRO A 37 -4.03 17.26 16.89
N GLY A 38 -3.99 17.29 18.23
CA GLY A 38 -5.17 17.18 19.10
C GLY A 38 -5.23 15.96 20.00
N GLY A 39 -4.36 14.95 19.80
CA GLY A 39 -4.09 13.90 20.79
C GLY A 39 -3.03 14.35 21.80
N GLN A 40 -3.09 13.88 23.06
CA GLN A 40 -2.12 14.28 24.09
C GLN A 40 -0.68 13.97 23.65
N GLU A 41 0.13 15.01 23.45
CA GLU A 41 1.55 14.88 23.11
C GLU A 41 2.31 14.24 24.28
N LEU A 42 2.86 13.05 24.04
CA LEU A 42 3.81 12.38 24.93
C LEU A 42 5.21 12.44 24.27
N GLY A 43 5.92 13.56 24.42
CA GLY A 43 7.35 13.68 24.11
C GLY A 43 7.82 15.03 23.53
N GLU A 44 8.97 15.52 23.99
CA GLU A 44 9.58 16.84 23.73
C GLU A 44 10.22 17.03 22.33
N ASP A 45 9.71 16.40 21.27
CA ASP A 45 10.18 16.63 19.89
C ASP A 45 9.05 17.22 19.04
N THR A 46 8.76 18.52 19.22
CA THR A 46 7.60 19.23 18.66
C THR A 46 7.77 19.77 17.23
N ASP A 47 8.93 19.58 16.59
CA ASP A 47 9.26 20.25 15.31
C ASP A 47 9.05 19.39 14.05
N ASP A 48 8.69 18.10 14.17
CA ASP A 48 8.49 17.21 13.01
C ASP A 48 7.16 16.45 13.09
N ASN A 49 6.07 17.21 13.15
CA ASN A 49 4.71 16.71 13.06
C ASN A 49 4.40 16.22 11.65
N GLY A 50 4.94 15.05 11.30
CA GLY A 50 4.58 14.34 10.08
C GLY A 50 3.06 14.19 9.91
N SER A 51 2.60 13.99 8.67
CA SER A 51 1.18 14.01 8.33
C SER A 51 0.59 12.61 8.12
N ILE A 52 -0.66 12.39 8.55
CA ILE A 52 -1.46 11.25 8.08
C ILE A 52 -2.79 11.74 7.54
N VAL A 53 -3.09 11.38 6.29
CA VAL A 53 -4.29 11.81 5.57
C VAL A 53 -4.98 10.62 4.91
N ALA A 54 -6.29 10.74 4.66
CA ALA A 54 -7.04 9.78 3.86
C ALA A 54 -7.54 10.47 2.58
N ARG A 55 -7.42 9.81 1.43
CA ARG A 55 -7.73 10.36 0.10
C ARG A 55 -8.23 9.28 -0.87
N PRO A 56 -8.99 9.65 -1.91
CA PRO A 56 -9.44 8.67 -2.89
C PRO A 56 -8.29 8.20 -3.78
N LEU A 57 -8.24 6.90 -4.05
CA LEU A 57 -7.48 6.32 -5.18
C LEU A 57 -8.12 5.00 -5.58
N SER A 58 -8.94 5.02 -6.62
CA SER A 58 -9.32 3.80 -7.32
C SER A 58 -8.12 3.29 -8.12
N TRP A 59 -7.91 1.97 -8.15
CA TRP A 59 -6.76 1.40 -8.86
C TRP A 59 -6.93 1.48 -10.38
N GLY A 60 -5.81 1.66 -11.07
CA GLY A 60 -5.74 1.66 -12.53
C GLY A 60 -4.79 2.72 -13.07
N VAL A 61 -4.41 2.55 -14.34
CA VAL A 61 -3.45 3.43 -15.01
C VAL A 61 -3.91 4.88 -15.01
N GLN A 62 -5.16 5.15 -15.38
CA GLN A 62 -5.68 6.51 -15.47
C GLN A 62 -5.71 7.19 -14.08
N GLN A 63 -6.32 6.52 -13.11
CA GLN A 63 -6.52 7.06 -11.77
C GLN A 63 -5.20 7.29 -11.04
N THR A 64 -4.22 6.40 -11.23
CA THR A 64 -2.89 6.58 -10.64
C THR A 64 -2.15 7.75 -11.27
N ASN A 65 -2.25 7.94 -12.59
CA ASN A 65 -1.67 9.11 -13.25
C ASN A 65 -2.32 10.42 -12.80
N GLU A 66 -3.64 10.45 -12.66
CA GLU A 66 -4.38 11.61 -12.12
C GLU A 66 -3.94 11.90 -10.68
N TYR A 67 -3.79 10.88 -9.84
CA TYR A 67 -3.28 11.01 -8.48
C TYR A 67 -1.86 11.59 -8.44
N LEU A 68 -0.94 11.05 -9.24
CA LEU A 68 0.44 11.54 -9.32
C LEU A 68 0.51 12.99 -9.86
N GLN A 69 -0.37 13.38 -10.78
CA GLN A 69 -0.47 14.75 -11.28
C GLN A 69 -1.04 15.71 -10.23
N GLN A 70 -1.98 15.24 -9.41
CA GLN A 70 -2.56 16.04 -8.34
C GLN A 70 -1.56 16.28 -7.19
N TYR A 71 -0.65 15.32 -6.94
CA TYR A 71 0.33 15.37 -5.86
C TYR A 71 1.77 15.19 -6.39
N PRO A 72 2.27 16.09 -7.26
CA PRO A 72 3.55 15.88 -7.97
C PRO A 72 4.78 15.93 -7.05
N ASP A 73 4.65 16.56 -5.88
CA ASP A 73 5.73 16.68 -4.88
C ASP A 73 5.74 15.50 -3.88
N GLU A 74 4.71 14.64 -3.89
CA GLU A 74 4.62 13.49 -2.99
C GLU A 74 5.42 12.31 -3.55
N LYS A 75 6.59 12.06 -2.96
CA LYS A 75 7.40 10.87 -3.26
C LYS A 75 6.99 9.73 -2.33
N VAL A 76 6.37 8.71 -2.90
CA VAL A 76 6.03 7.49 -2.16
C VAL A 76 7.27 6.62 -2.06
N ASP A 77 7.76 6.38 -0.85
CA ASP A 77 8.90 5.49 -0.62
C ASP A 77 8.47 4.04 -0.34
N VAL A 78 7.28 3.86 0.24
CA VAL A 78 6.73 2.54 0.59
C VAL A 78 5.24 2.51 0.30
N VAL A 79 4.79 1.49 -0.43
CA VAL A 79 3.38 1.14 -0.59
C VAL A 79 3.11 -0.09 0.28
N LEU A 80 2.07 -0.01 1.13
CA LEU A 80 1.57 -1.16 1.88
C LEU A 80 0.25 -1.62 1.28
N SER A 81 0.18 -2.87 0.85
CA SER A 81 -1.04 -3.50 0.37
C SER A 81 -1.34 -4.73 1.22
N CYS A 82 -2.50 -4.75 1.88
CA CYS A 82 -2.87 -5.82 2.80
C CYS A 82 -4.22 -6.40 2.36
N ASP A 83 -4.22 -7.68 1.95
CA ASP A 83 -5.42 -8.43 1.60
C ASP A 83 -6.28 -7.79 0.49
N CYS A 84 -5.63 -7.10 -0.45
CA CYS A 84 -6.27 -6.42 -1.58
C CYS A 84 -6.60 -7.35 -2.77
N ILE A 85 -6.21 -8.63 -2.70
CA ILE A 85 -6.41 -9.60 -3.80
C ILE A 85 -7.38 -10.70 -3.33
N TYR A 86 -8.55 -10.74 -3.95
CA TYR A 86 -9.49 -11.84 -3.81
C TYR A 86 -10.41 -11.91 -5.04
N GLU A 87 -9.98 -12.66 -6.05
CA GLU A 87 -10.65 -12.76 -7.36
C GLU A 87 -12.14 -13.17 -7.30
N PRO A 88 -12.60 -14.06 -6.40
CA PRO A 88 -14.01 -14.43 -6.35
C PRO A 88 -14.96 -13.27 -6.04
N LEU A 89 -14.47 -12.27 -5.29
CA LEU A 89 -15.25 -11.08 -4.93
C LEU A 89 -14.94 -9.89 -5.83
N TYR A 90 -13.66 -9.67 -6.15
CA TYR A 90 -13.20 -8.46 -6.81
C TYR A 90 -12.85 -8.65 -8.29
N GLY A 91 -13.07 -9.85 -8.85
CA GLY A 91 -12.70 -10.19 -10.22
C GLY A 91 -11.21 -9.97 -10.49
N THR A 92 -10.90 -9.40 -11.66
CA THR A 92 -9.52 -9.14 -12.09
C THR A 92 -8.99 -7.77 -11.70
N SER A 93 -9.58 -7.12 -10.69
CA SER A 93 -9.12 -5.84 -10.14
C SER A 93 -7.65 -5.86 -9.69
N TRP A 94 -7.12 -7.05 -9.39
CA TRP A 94 -5.69 -7.26 -9.11
C TRP A 94 -4.78 -6.80 -10.26
N ARG A 95 -5.25 -6.76 -11.52
CA ARG A 95 -4.51 -6.17 -12.65
C ARG A 95 -4.31 -4.67 -12.49
N ALA A 96 -5.39 -3.96 -12.17
CA ALA A 96 -5.36 -2.53 -11.93
C ALA A 96 -4.52 -2.18 -10.71
N LEU A 97 -4.54 -3.05 -9.67
CA LEU A 97 -3.66 -2.94 -8.51
C LEU A 97 -2.18 -3.06 -8.90
N ALA A 98 -1.80 -4.08 -9.69
CA ALA A 98 -0.42 -4.26 -10.16
C ALA A 98 0.07 -3.04 -10.96
N GLN A 99 -0.77 -2.52 -11.86
CA GLN A 99 -0.45 -1.32 -12.65
C GLN A 99 -0.32 -0.06 -11.78
N THR A 100 -1.13 0.05 -10.72
CA THR A 100 -1.02 1.15 -9.74
C THR A 100 0.32 1.07 -9.02
N MET A 101 0.68 -0.12 -8.51
CA MET A 101 1.98 -0.37 -7.86
C MET A 101 3.15 -0.03 -8.78
N GLU A 102 3.09 -0.44 -10.05
CA GLU A 102 4.12 -0.16 -11.05
C GLU A 102 4.30 1.34 -11.26
N LEU A 103 3.21 2.08 -11.49
CA LEU A 103 3.27 3.53 -11.72
C LEU A 103 3.81 4.30 -10.51
N LEU A 104 3.46 3.89 -9.30
CA LEU A 104 4.03 4.46 -8.08
C LEU A 104 5.54 4.21 -8.00
N CYS A 105 6.00 2.99 -8.35
CA CYS A 105 7.43 2.68 -8.39
C CYS A 105 8.17 3.37 -9.54
N LEU A 106 7.52 3.62 -10.68
CA LEU A 106 8.10 4.41 -11.77
C LEU A 106 8.24 5.89 -11.39
N ALA A 107 7.29 6.44 -10.62
CA ALA A 107 7.36 7.81 -10.12
C ALA A 107 8.50 8.03 -9.11
N ASN A 108 8.81 7.02 -8.31
CA ASN A 108 9.99 7.00 -7.44
C ASN A 108 10.67 5.62 -7.52
N PRO A 109 11.76 5.45 -8.28
CA PRO A 109 12.44 4.15 -8.43
C PRO A 109 13.00 3.53 -7.14
N LYS A 110 13.03 4.30 -6.03
CA LYS A 110 13.36 3.78 -4.69
C LYS A 110 12.13 3.28 -3.92
N CYS A 111 10.94 3.48 -4.46
CA CYS A 111 9.69 3.01 -3.88
C CYS A 111 9.67 1.48 -3.90
N VAL A 112 9.18 0.92 -2.80
CA VAL A 112 8.99 -0.51 -2.63
C VAL A 112 7.55 -0.79 -2.24
N VAL A 113 7.04 -1.96 -2.62
CA VAL A 113 5.73 -2.44 -2.22
C VAL A 113 5.90 -3.62 -1.30
N LEU A 114 5.27 -3.54 -0.12
CA LEU A 114 5.09 -4.69 0.77
C LEU A 114 3.62 -5.14 0.65
N MET A 115 3.42 -6.29 0.02
CA MET A 115 2.11 -6.86 -0.23
C MET A 115 1.89 -8.09 0.64
N GLY A 116 1.07 -7.96 1.68
CA GLY A 116 0.62 -9.06 2.52
C GLY A 116 -0.69 -9.66 2.00
N VAL A 117 -0.76 -10.98 1.87
CA VAL A 117 -1.93 -11.70 1.37
C VAL A 117 -2.21 -12.97 2.16
N GLU A 118 -3.49 -13.26 2.39
CA GLU A 118 -3.97 -14.57 2.81
C GLU A 118 -4.28 -15.46 1.61
N ARG A 119 -3.64 -16.64 1.56
CA ARG A 119 -3.91 -17.65 0.55
C ARG A 119 -5.23 -18.36 0.84
N ARG A 120 -6.10 -18.37 -0.16
CA ARG A 120 -7.45 -18.94 -0.11
C ARG A 120 -7.72 -19.74 -1.38
N ASN A 121 -8.74 -20.58 -1.37
CA ASN A 121 -9.12 -21.32 -2.58
C ASN A 121 -9.50 -20.33 -3.69
N GLN A 122 -8.82 -20.39 -4.84
CA GLN A 122 -9.03 -19.51 -6.00
C GLN A 122 -8.87 -18.01 -5.66
N ASP A 123 -7.95 -17.66 -4.76
CA ASP A 123 -7.68 -16.29 -4.35
C ASP A 123 -7.28 -15.34 -5.51
N GLY A 124 -6.69 -15.86 -6.58
CA GLY A 124 -6.22 -15.09 -7.73
C GLY A 124 -4.78 -14.58 -7.59
N ILE A 125 -4.08 -14.93 -6.50
CA ILE A 125 -2.74 -14.44 -6.20
C ILE A 125 -1.72 -14.96 -7.22
N ASP A 126 -1.79 -16.24 -7.60
CA ASP A 126 -0.86 -16.78 -8.60
C ASP A 126 -1.03 -16.12 -9.98
N LYS A 127 -2.26 -15.71 -10.32
CA LYS A 127 -2.53 -14.96 -11.57
C LYS A 127 -2.01 -13.53 -11.50
N PHE A 128 -2.12 -12.89 -10.33
CA PHE A 128 -1.49 -11.60 -10.08
C PHE A 128 0.02 -11.69 -10.23
N LEU A 129 0.66 -12.69 -9.62
CA LEU A 129 2.13 -12.88 -9.70
C LEU A 129 2.58 -13.11 -11.15
N ALA A 130 1.87 -13.96 -11.90
CA ALA A 130 2.16 -14.17 -13.32
C ALA A 130 2.01 -12.88 -14.14
N PHE A 131 0.97 -12.09 -13.89
CA PHE A 131 0.79 -10.82 -14.58
C PHE A 131 1.85 -9.78 -14.20
N VAL A 132 2.30 -9.74 -12.96
CA VAL A 132 3.41 -8.87 -12.54
C VAL A 132 4.67 -9.21 -13.35
N ASP A 133 5.00 -10.50 -13.47
CA ASP A 133 6.16 -11.00 -14.21
C ASP A 133 6.06 -10.75 -15.73
N GLU A 134 4.88 -10.95 -16.31
CA GLU A 134 4.68 -10.91 -17.76
C GLU A 134 4.35 -9.51 -18.31
N GLU A 135 3.65 -8.68 -17.55
CA GLU A 135 2.97 -7.47 -18.06
C GLU A 135 3.37 -6.17 -17.33
N THR A 136 4.31 -6.25 -16.37
CA THR A 136 4.81 -5.06 -15.66
C THR A 136 6.34 -5.03 -15.61
N LYS A 137 6.91 -3.92 -15.15
CA LYS A 137 8.34 -3.75 -14.90
C LYS A 137 8.74 -4.07 -13.45
N LEU A 138 7.82 -4.58 -12.63
CA LEU A 138 8.11 -4.91 -11.25
C LEU A 138 8.72 -6.31 -11.16
N GLU A 139 9.74 -6.46 -10.32
CA GLU A 139 10.17 -7.76 -9.80
C GLU A 139 9.40 -8.05 -8.52
N CYS A 140 8.92 -9.29 -8.37
CA CYS A 140 8.20 -9.75 -7.19
C CYS A 140 8.96 -10.89 -6.54
N THR A 141 9.17 -10.80 -5.23
CA THR A 141 9.83 -11.83 -4.44
C THR A 141 9.01 -12.15 -3.19
N LEU A 142 8.88 -13.43 -2.87
CA LEU A 142 8.30 -13.85 -1.59
C LEU A 142 9.33 -13.59 -0.48
N ASP A 143 8.98 -12.72 0.46
CA ASP A 143 9.85 -12.32 1.58
C ASP A 143 9.59 -13.20 2.81
N GLU A 144 8.33 -13.28 3.24
CA GLU A 144 7.93 -14.08 4.39
C GLU A 144 6.71 -14.96 4.10
N GLN A 145 6.64 -16.11 4.76
CA GLN A 145 5.44 -16.95 4.79
C GLN A 145 5.21 -17.51 6.19
N THR A 146 3.95 -17.57 6.60
CA THR A 146 3.55 -18.19 7.86
C THR A 146 2.24 -18.94 7.70
N VAL A 147 2.02 -19.94 8.55
CA VAL A 147 0.79 -20.74 8.57
C VAL A 147 0.15 -20.57 9.95
N GLY A 148 -1.04 -19.97 9.96
CA GLY A 148 -1.84 -19.76 11.16
C GLY A 148 -2.47 -21.05 11.69
N THR A 149 -3.11 -20.94 12.86
CA THR A 149 -3.68 -22.08 13.60
C THR A 149 -4.78 -22.83 12.87
N ASN A 150 -5.44 -22.21 11.89
CA ASN A 150 -6.50 -22.81 11.07
C ASN A 150 -5.99 -23.29 9.70
N ASN A 151 -4.66 -23.46 9.55
CA ASN A 151 -3.99 -23.76 8.29
C ASN A 151 -4.14 -22.64 7.23
N ASN A 152 -4.37 -21.41 7.70
CA ASN A 152 -4.40 -20.21 6.86
C ASN A 152 -2.97 -19.80 6.55
N ARG A 153 -2.61 -19.75 5.26
CA ARG A 153 -1.26 -19.36 4.84
C ARG A 153 -1.24 -17.87 4.53
N LEU A 154 -0.41 -17.13 5.26
CA LEU A 154 -0.13 -15.73 5.02
C LEU A 154 1.22 -15.63 4.31
N GLU A 155 1.28 -14.81 3.27
CA GLU A 155 2.50 -14.55 2.50
C GLU A 155 2.71 -13.04 2.45
N VAL A 156 3.97 -12.61 2.54
CA VAL A 156 4.39 -11.23 2.33
C VAL A 156 5.31 -11.21 1.13
N TYR A 157 4.96 -10.41 0.14
CA TYR A 157 5.73 -10.20 -1.07
C TYR A 157 6.37 -8.82 -1.05
N TYR A 158 7.61 -8.75 -1.51
CA TYR A 158 8.28 -7.52 -1.86
C TYR A 158 8.21 -7.31 -3.37
N LEU A 159 7.70 -6.15 -3.81
CA LEU A 159 7.73 -5.73 -5.21
C LEU A 159 8.50 -4.42 -5.36
N GLY A 160 9.28 -4.30 -6.43
CA GLY A 160 10.00 -3.08 -6.77
C GLY A 160 10.49 -3.10 -8.20
N LEU A 161 11.01 -1.98 -8.69
CA LEU A 161 11.73 -2.00 -9.97
C LEU A 161 13.05 -2.78 -9.82
N PRO A 162 13.52 -3.44 -10.88
CA PRO A 162 14.84 -4.06 -10.90
C PRO A 162 15.89 -3.05 -10.43
N SER A 163 16.78 -3.49 -9.55
CA SER A 163 17.93 -2.68 -9.16
C SER A 163 18.77 -2.44 -10.40
N SER A 164 18.71 -1.23 -10.97
CA SER A 164 19.66 -0.84 -11.99
C SER A 164 21.04 -0.86 -11.33
N PHE A 165 21.86 -1.85 -11.70
CA PHE A 165 23.25 -1.91 -11.28
C PHE A 165 23.88 -0.54 -11.58
N SER A 166 24.22 0.17 -10.52
CA SER A 166 25.13 1.31 -10.59
C SER A 166 26.49 0.69 -10.89
N GLU A 167 26.83 0.55 -12.17
CA GLU A 167 28.23 0.39 -12.59
C GLU A 167 29.03 1.67 -12.33
#